data_AF-A0A8E1C0C8-F1
#
_entry.id   AF-A0A8E1C0C8-F1
#
_cell.length_a   1.000
_cell.length_b   1.000
_cell.length_c   1.000
_cell.angle_alpha   90.00
_cell.angle_beta   90.00
_cell.angle_gamma   90.00
#
_symmetry.space_group_name_H-M   'P 1'
#
loop_
_entity.id
_entity.type
_entity.pdbx_description
1 polymer ?
#
loop_
_entity_poly.entity_id
_entity_poly.type
_entity_poly.pdbx_seq_one_letter_code
_entity_poly.pdbx_strand_id
1 'polypeptide(L)'
;MTKPYVIKLTTPFEHIKLYNPIPDIALRSAIIMQAIIDATNTSTKKEATKAEYNAKKWLFENNENFNATCLEIGIEPNYVRKTAKKLIESQ
;
A
#
# COMPACT_ATOMS: atom_id res chain seq x y z
N MET A 1 -1.55 -21.58 15.78
CA MET A 1 -1.36 -20.98 14.44
C MET A 1 -0.84 -19.57 14.64
N THR A 2 0.39 -19.28 14.20
CA THR A 2 0.94 -17.91 14.24
C THR A 2 0.21 -17.06 13.21
N LYS A 3 -0.47 -16.00 13.65
CA LYS A 3 -1.05 -15.00 12.74
C LYS A 3 0.11 -14.44 11.89
N PRO A 4 -0.05 -14.33 10.55
CA PRO A 4 0.98 -13.71 9.72
C PRO A 4 1.14 -12.24 10.09
N TYR A 5 2.39 -11.78 10.19
CA TYR A 5 2.74 -10.41 10.58
C TYR A 5 2.32 -9.34 9.56
N VAL A 6 1.94 -9.76 8.36
CA VAL A 6 1.58 -8.93 7.22
C VAL A 6 0.51 -9.67 6.40
N ILE A 7 -0.43 -8.93 5.80
CA ILE A 7 -1.44 -9.51 4.89
C ILE A 7 -0.75 -9.96 3.60
N LYS A 8 -0.92 -11.23 3.22
CA LYS A 8 -0.68 -11.65 1.82
C LYS A 8 -1.82 -11.10 0.97
N LEU A 9 -1.57 -10.01 0.25
CA LEU A 9 -2.51 -9.40 -0.67
C LEU A 9 -2.70 -10.28 -1.91
N THR A 10 -3.52 -11.33 -1.81
CA THR A 10 -3.99 -12.07 -2.99
C THR A 10 -5.30 -11.55 -3.54
N THR A 11 -6.11 -10.80 -2.77
CA THR A 11 -7.53 -10.56 -3.13
C THR A 11 -8.06 -9.11 -3.12
N PRO A 12 -7.53 -8.10 -2.39
CA PRO A 12 -8.08 -6.74 -2.49
C PRO A 12 -7.58 -5.90 -3.68
N PHE A 13 -6.53 -6.35 -4.38
CA PHE A 13 -5.78 -5.52 -5.34
C PHE A 13 -5.55 -6.21 -6.69
N GLU A 14 -6.41 -7.12 -7.13
CA GLU A 14 -6.29 -7.70 -8.48
C GLU A 14 -6.28 -6.61 -9.57
N HIS A 15 -6.98 -5.49 -9.36
CA HIS A 15 -6.94 -4.33 -10.25
C HIS A 15 -5.59 -3.61 -10.32
N ILE A 16 -4.74 -3.70 -9.28
CA ILE A 16 -3.36 -3.18 -9.29
C ILE A 16 -2.40 -4.19 -9.92
N LYS A 17 -2.75 -5.48 -9.85
CA LYS A 17 -1.94 -6.60 -10.34
C LYS A 17 -2.11 -6.90 -11.84
N LEU A 18 -2.97 -6.17 -12.54
CA LEU A 18 -3.10 -6.29 -13.99
C LEU A 18 -1.73 -6.05 -14.63
N TYR A 19 -1.24 -7.03 -15.38
CA TYR A 19 -0.02 -6.89 -16.16
C TYR A 19 -0.15 -5.65 -17.04
N ASN A 20 0.60 -4.61 -16.71
CA ASN A 20 0.67 -3.40 -17.51
C ASN A 20 1.96 -3.45 -18.33
N PRO A 21 1.89 -3.42 -19.69
CA PRO A 21 3.07 -3.45 -20.53
C PRO A 21 3.93 -2.18 -20.40
N ILE A 22 3.43 -1.12 -19.75
CA ILE A 22 4.14 0.12 -19.50
C ILE A 22 4.91 -0.02 -18.17
N PRO A 23 6.26 -0.09 -18.20
CA PRO A 23 7.07 -0.34 -16.99
C PRO A 23 6.82 0.66 -15.87
N ASP A 24 6.62 1.93 -16.21
CA ASP A 24 6.38 3.00 -15.23
C ASP A 24 5.08 2.80 -14.46
N ILE A 25 4.02 2.33 -15.13
CA ILE A 25 2.74 2.02 -14.46
C ILE A 25 2.93 0.83 -13.53
N ALA A 26 3.62 -0.22 -13.99
CA ALA A 26 3.90 -1.39 -13.16
C ALA A 26 4.72 -1.04 -11.91
N LEU A 27 5.75 -0.19 -12.06
CA LEU A 27 6.57 0.28 -10.95
C LEU A 27 5.75 1.07 -9.92
N ARG A 28 4.93 2.02 -10.37
CA ARG A 28 4.09 2.85 -9.49
C ARG A 28 3.02 2.03 -8.78
N SER A 29 2.41 1.08 -9.47
CA SER A 29 1.52 0.08 -8.87
C SER A 29 2.22 -0.73 -7.77
N ALA A 30 3.46 -1.16 -8.00
CA ALA A 30 4.24 -1.89 -7.00
C ALA A 30 4.59 -1.03 -5.78
N ILE A 31 4.92 0.25 -5.97
CA ILE A 31 5.19 1.20 -4.89
C ILE A 31 3.95 1.34 -3.99
N ILE A 32 2.77 1.58 -4.59
CA ILE A 32 1.51 1.70 -3.84
C ILE A 32 1.21 0.40 -3.09
N MET A 33 1.36 -0.76 -3.75
CA MET A 33 1.10 -2.05 -3.13
C MET A 33 2.03 -2.32 -1.95
N GLN A 34 3.32 -2.05 -2.09
CA GLN A 34 4.29 -2.22 -1.00
C GLN A 34 4.01 -1.29 0.17
N ALA A 35 3.63 -0.03 -0.09
CA ALA A 35 3.25 0.90 0.97
C ALA A 35 2.05 0.39 1.77
N ILE A 36 1.04 -0.21 1.11
CA ILE A 36 -0.10 -0.78 1.81
C ILE A 36 0.31 -2.00 2.64
N ILE A 37 1.15 -2.87 2.10
CA ILE A 37 1.72 -4.04 2.81
C ILE A 37 2.43 -3.57 4.09
N ASP A 38 3.34 -2.60 3.96
CA ASP A 38 4.14 -2.08 5.07
C ASP A 38 3.25 -1.40 6.11
N ALA A 39 2.23 -0.65 5.69
CA ALA A 39 1.29 0.00 6.60
C ALA A 39 0.42 -1.00 7.41
N THR A 40 0.28 -2.24 6.92
CA THR A 40 -0.44 -3.33 7.62
C THR A 40 0.48 -4.21 8.48
N ASN A 41 1.76 -3.87 8.61
CA ASN A 41 2.70 -4.66 9.38
C ASN A 41 2.46 -4.51 10.89
N THR A 42 2.43 -5.62 11.61
CA THR A 42 2.25 -5.67 13.08
C THR A 42 3.48 -6.19 13.83
N SER A 43 4.61 -6.39 13.14
CA SER A 43 5.85 -6.82 13.78
C SER A 43 6.40 -5.76 14.72
N THR A 44 6.89 -6.21 15.88
CA THR A 44 7.56 -5.36 16.88
C THR A 44 9.04 -5.11 16.59
N LYS A 45 9.57 -5.64 15.48
CA LYS A 45 10.96 -5.39 15.06
C LYS A 45 11.11 -3.92 14.67
N LYS A 46 12.19 -3.28 15.13
CA LYS A 46 12.46 -1.85 14.94
C LYS A 46 12.37 -1.43 13.47
N GLU A 47 12.93 -2.22 12.56
CA GLU A 47 12.93 -1.96 11.12
C GLU A 47 11.51 -2.02 10.55
N ALA A 48 10.71 -2.99 11.00
CA ALA A 48 9.32 -3.16 10.57
C ALA A 48 8.43 -2.02 11.07
N THR A 49 8.57 -1.60 12.34
CA THR A 49 7.84 -0.45 12.89
C THR A 49 8.20 0.85 12.18
N LYS A 50 9.48 1.03 11.81
CA LYS A 50 9.92 2.20 11.03
C LYS A 50 9.29 2.20 9.63
N ALA A 51 9.28 1.04 8.96
CA ALA A 51 8.66 0.90 7.64
C ALA A 51 7.15 1.16 7.68
N GLU A 52 6.45 0.58 8.66
CA GLU A 52 5.02 0.79 8.91
C GLU A 52 4.69 2.28 9.12
N TYR A 53 5.44 2.96 9.99
CA TYR A 53 5.26 4.39 10.25
C TYR A 53 5.45 5.22 8.98
N ASN A 54 6.53 4.99 8.23
CA ASN A 54 6.81 5.71 7.00
C ASN A 54 5.73 5.46 5.92
N ALA A 55 5.23 4.24 5.84
CA ALA A 55 4.18 3.88 4.89
C ALA A 55 2.84 4.55 5.25
N LYS A 56 2.45 4.54 6.53
CA LYS A 56 1.25 5.26 7.00
C LYS A 56 1.37 6.76 6.75
N LYS A 57 2.53 7.35 7.02
CA LYS A 57 2.84 8.74 6.70
C LYS A 57 2.67 9.02 5.20
N TRP A 58 3.27 8.17 4.35
CA TRP A 58 3.20 8.35 2.90
C TRP A 58 1.77 8.26 2.35
N LEU A 59 0.95 7.32 2.87
CA LEU A 59 -0.44 7.09 2.45
C LEU A 59 -1.43 8.15 2.96
N PHE A 60 -1.34 8.52 4.23
CA PHE A 60 -2.44 9.22 4.93
C PHE A 60 -2.15 10.70 5.24
N GLU A 61 -0.90 11.14 5.25
CA GLU A 61 -0.62 12.58 5.35
C GLU A 61 -0.85 13.29 4.01
N ASN A 62 -0.85 14.63 4.05
CA ASN A 62 -0.92 15.44 2.83
C ASN A 62 0.38 15.27 2.03
N ASN A 63 0.37 14.29 1.12
CA ASN A 63 1.54 13.89 0.34
C ASN A 63 1.23 13.97 -1.16
N GLU A 64 1.77 15.01 -1.81
CA GLU A 64 1.61 15.24 -3.24
C GLU A 64 2.23 14.13 -4.10
N ASN A 65 3.35 13.55 -3.66
CA ASN A 65 4.01 12.45 -4.37
C ASN A 65 3.12 11.20 -4.39
N PHE A 66 2.44 10.88 -3.29
CA PHE A 66 1.44 9.81 -3.26
C PHE A 66 0.27 10.09 -4.21
N ASN A 67 -0.28 11.32 -4.16
CA ASN A 67 -1.39 11.71 -5.02
C ASN A 67 -0.99 11.59 -6.50
N ALA A 68 0.17 12.11 -6.89
CA ALA A 68 0.71 12.03 -8.24
C ALA A 68 0.88 10.56 -8.68
N THR A 69 1.51 9.74 -7.83
CA THR A 69 1.74 8.31 -8.11
C THR A 69 0.44 7.56 -8.40
N CYS A 70 -0.63 7.86 -7.67
CA CYS A 70 -1.95 7.27 -7.90
C CYS A 70 -2.55 7.74 -9.24
N LEU A 71 -2.51 9.04 -9.51
CA LEU A 71 -3.07 9.63 -10.73
C LEU A 71 -2.34 9.17 -12.00
N GLU A 72 -1.02 9.01 -11.95
CA GLU A 72 -0.19 8.53 -13.07
C GLU A 72 -0.53 7.10 -13.49
N ILE A 73 -1.12 6.31 -12.58
CA ILE A 73 -1.64 4.97 -12.89
C ILE A 73 -3.16 4.92 -13.03
N GLY A 74 -3.83 6.08 -13.04
CA GLY A 74 -5.28 6.19 -13.22
C GLY A 74 -6.11 5.74 -12.01
N ILE A 75 -5.55 5.72 -10.81
CA ILE A 75 -6.25 5.35 -9.57
C ILE A 75 -6.53 6.60 -8.73
N GLU A 76 -7.74 6.69 -8.19
CA GLU A 76 -8.11 7.80 -7.31
C GLU A 76 -7.43 7.64 -5.93
N PRO A 77 -6.71 8.67 -5.42
CA PRO A 77 -5.94 8.55 -4.17
C PRO A 77 -6.80 8.18 -2.95
N ASN A 78 -8.03 8.69 -2.84
CA ASN A 78 -8.90 8.37 -1.71
C ASN A 78 -9.41 6.93 -1.74
N TYR A 79 -9.57 6.31 -2.91
CA TYR A 79 -9.87 4.89 -3.04
C TYR A 79 -8.76 4.04 -2.42
N VAL A 80 -7.50 4.37 -2.73
CA VAL A 80 -6.33 3.69 -2.15
C VAL A 80 -6.31 3.86 -0.63
N ARG A 81 -6.46 5.10 -0.13
CA ARG A 81 -6.50 5.39 1.32
C ARG A 81 -7.62 4.65 2.03
N LYS A 82 -8.84 4.67 1.49
CA LYS A 82 -10.00 3.96 2.07
C LYS A 82 -9.75 2.46 2.14
N THR A 83 -9.17 1.88 1.09
CA THR A 83 -8.85 0.46 1.03
C THR A 83 -7.77 0.10 2.05
N ALA A 84 -6.69 0.87 2.11
CA ALA A 84 -5.61 0.69 3.08
C ALA A 84 -6.12 0.80 4.53
N LYS A 85 -6.94 1.81 4.82
CA LYS A 85 -7.52 2.03 6.15
C LYS A 85 -8.36 0.84 6.61
N LYS A 86 -9.26 0.35 5.74
CA LYS A 86 -10.08 -0.85 6.03
C LYS A 86 -9.23 -2.08 6.34
N LEU A 87 -8.13 -2.28 5.61
CA LEU A 87 -7.22 -3.40 5.84
C LEU A 87 -6.51 -3.30 7.19
N ILE A 88 -6.03 -2.11 7.54
CA ILE A 88 -5.35 -1.86 8.83
C ILE A 88 -6.33 -2.08 10.00
N GLU A 89 -7.57 -1.60 9.89
CA GLU A 89 -8.61 -1.75 10.93
C GLU A 89 -9.10 -3.20 11.07
N SER A 90 -8.86 -4.06 10.08
CA SER A 90 -9.31 -5.46 10.08
C SER A 90 -8.36 -6.47 10.75
N GLN A 91 -7.20 -6.03 11.25
CA GLN A 91 -6.19 -6.90 11.88
C GLN A 91 -6.40 -7.13 13.38
#